data_AF-A0A081KBZ2-F1
#
_entry.id   AF-A0A081KBZ2-F1
#
_cell.length_a   1.000
_cell.length_b   1.000
_cell.length_c   1.000
_cell.angle_alpha   90.00
_cell.angle_beta   90.00
_cell.angle_gamma   90.00
#
_symmetry.space_group_name_H-M   'P 1'
#
loop_
_entity.id
_entity.type
_entity.pdbx_description
1 polymer ?
#
loop_
_entity_poly.entity_id
_entity_poly.type
_entity_poly.pdbx_seq_one_letter_code
_entity_poly.pdbx_strand_id
1 'polypeptide(L)'
;MHGESITPNTLPWQRKNSNHRPTPYARPNYAKPEQYQSRSENRSYFVEKVRTPSIELAQLKGYQDDNKEVVKILNSLHKESAIGKVLFIGPHNNKGLAYYETAPFCIKFDFSIDKESKIPPRDIDQRDLRIRGTFEFDRSKMSEYVNKHQPGAFRQLKLQKERGENIPIHMKGTSLHRAPDSIPHKIKVIEKKNDEA
;
A
#
# COMPACT_ATOMS: atom_id res chain seq x y z
N MET A 1 16.71 -4.52 -80.97
CA MET A 1 17.35 -3.20 -81.07
C MET A 1 16.35 -2.16 -80.61
N HIS A 2 16.83 -1.09 -79.97
CA HIS A 2 16.13 -0.12 -79.12
C HIS A 2 15.96 -0.65 -77.67
N GLY A 3 16.48 -0.01 -76.63
CA GLY A 3 17.04 1.34 -76.51
C GLY A 3 16.51 1.93 -75.21
N GLU A 4 17.40 2.01 -74.21
CA GLU A 4 17.52 2.94 -73.06
C GLU A 4 16.26 3.76 -72.69
N SER A 5 15.91 3.94 -71.42
CA SER A 5 16.68 4.83 -70.53
C SER A 5 16.12 4.82 -69.11
N ILE A 6 17.02 4.75 -68.13
CA ILE A 6 16.76 4.86 -66.69
C ILE A 6 16.93 6.33 -66.32
N THR A 7 15.93 6.96 -65.70
CA THR A 7 16.06 8.28 -65.08
C THR A 7 16.03 8.16 -63.56
N PRO A 8 17.06 8.64 -62.83
CA PRO A 8 17.01 8.77 -61.38
C PRO A 8 16.32 10.09 -61.00
N ASN A 9 15.33 10.01 -60.12
CA ASN A 9 14.62 11.17 -59.60
C ASN A 9 15.42 11.80 -58.46
N THR A 10 15.93 13.00 -58.74
CA THR A 10 16.71 13.87 -57.87
C THR A 10 15.84 14.43 -56.75
N LEU A 11 16.26 14.29 -55.48
CA LEU A 11 15.73 15.05 -54.35
C LEU A 11 16.70 16.19 -54.00
N PRO A 12 16.29 17.47 -54.10
CA PRO A 12 17.09 18.58 -53.59
C PRO A 12 16.29 19.39 -52.56
N TRP A 13 16.48 19.11 -51.28
CA TRP A 13 16.16 20.10 -50.24
C TRP A 13 17.24 20.10 -49.16
N GLN A 14 18.32 20.83 -49.46
CA GLN A 14 19.06 21.57 -48.45
C GLN A 14 18.10 22.52 -47.74
N ARG A 15 18.17 22.61 -46.41
CA ARG A 15 18.09 23.92 -45.71
C ARG A 15 18.59 23.84 -44.27
N LYS A 16 19.70 24.57 -44.07
CA LYS A 16 19.99 25.52 -42.98
C LYS A 16 20.31 24.98 -41.58
N ASN A 17 21.63 24.96 -41.35
CA ASN A 17 22.33 25.43 -40.15
C ASN A 17 21.50 26.33 -39.22
N SER A 18 21.37 25.93 -37.96
CA SER A 18 21.29 26.84 -36.83
C SER A 18 22.34 26.43 -35.78
N ASN A 19 23.51 27.06 -35.87
CA ASN A 19 24.47 27.11 -34.79
C ASN A 19 23.84 27.88 -33.62
N HIS A 20 23.24 27.18 -32.66
CA HIS A 20 22.94 27.75 -31.35
C HIS A 20 24.20 27.71 -30.49
N ARG A 21 24.87 28.87 -30.39
CA ARG A 21 25.84 29.15 -29.33
C ARG A 21 25.13 29.08 -27.98
N PRO A 22 25.64 28.33 -27.00
CA PRO A 22 25.19 28.46 -25.63
C PRO A 22 25.65 29.81 -25.05
N THR A 23 24.72 30.54 -24.46
CA THR A 23 24.98 31.71 -23.64
C THR A 23 25.71 31.29 -22.35
N PRO A 24 26.77 31.98 -21.92
CA PRO A 24 27.35 31.76 -20.61
C PRO A 24 26.46 32.43 -19.57
N TYR A 25 25.66 31.63 -18.86
CA TYR A 25 24.95 32.13 -17.68
C TYR A 25 25.98 32.60 -16.65
N ALA A 26 25.85 33.88 -16.30
CA ALA A 26 26.61 34.56 -15.28
C ALA A 26 26.54 33.80 -13.95
N ARG A 27 27.70 33.61 -13.32
CA ARG A 27 27.81 33.07 -11.96
C ARG A 27 27.07 34.00 -10.98
N PRO A 28 26.18 33.49 -10.12
CA PRO A 28 25.67 34.26 -9.00
C PRO A 28 26.80 34.54 -8.00
N ASN A 29 26.83 35.80 -7.55
CA ASN A 29 27.73 36.35 -6.56
C ASN A 29 27.48 35.65 -5.21
N TYR A 30 28.44 34.90 -4.70
CA TYR A 30 28.38 34.35 -3.35
C TYR A 30 28.56 35.49 -2.34
N ALA A 31 27.46 35.94 -1.75
CA ALA A 31 27.49 36.79 -0.57
C ALA A 31 28.19 36.04 0.58
N LYS A 32 29.06 36.77 1.28
CA LYS A 32 29.89 36.31 2.41
C LYS A 32 29.03 35.66 3.51
N PRO A 33 29.48 34.59 4.17
CA PRO A 33 28.88 34.14 5.42
C PRO A 33 29.25 35.13 6.54
N GLU A 34 28.26 35.83 7.08
CA GLU A 34 28.39 36.52 8.35
C GLU A 34 28.62 35.49 9.46
N GLN A 35 29.67 35.72 10.25
CA GLN A 35 29.98 34.97 11.45
C GLN A 35 28.85 35.18 12.46
N TYR A 36 27.98 34.18 12.62
CA TYR A 36 27.06 34.13 13.75
C TYR A 36 27.87 33.87 15.02
N GLN A 37 28.14 34.95 15.75
CA GLN A 37 28.70 34.91 17.09
C GLN A 37 27.69 34.28 18.05
N SER A 38 28.22 33.31 18.78
CA SER A 38 27.60 32.51 19.83
C SER A 38 26.92 33.37 20.89
N ARG A 39 25.61 33.17 21.08
CA ARG A 39 24.94 33.55 22.32
C ARG A 39 24.43 32.28 23.00
N SER A 40 25.28 31.73 23.86
CA SER A 40 24.93 30.65 24.78
C SER A 40 24.00 31.22 25.85
N GLU A 41 22.70 31.26 25.57
CA GLU A 41 21.69 31.50 26.60
C GLU A 41 21.44 30.18 27.34
N ASN A 42 21.94 30.13 28.58
CA ASN A 42 21.63 29.14 29.60
C ASN A 42 20.10 29.11 29.83
N ARG A 43 19.38 28.31 29.03
CA ARG A 43 18.03 27.86 29.39
C ARG A 43 18.18 26.59 30.21
N SER A 44 18.12 26.76 31.52
CA SER A 44 17.90 25.70 32.49
C SER A 44 16.53 25.09 32.20
N TYR A 45 16.49 24.02 31.41
CA TYR A 45 15.30 23.21 31.23
C TYR A 45 15.10 22.42 32.52
N PHE A 46 14.11 22.80 33.31
CA PHE A 46 13.50 21.91 34.29
C PHE A 46 13.01 20.68 33.53
N VAL A 47 13.77 19.58 33.61
CA VAL A 47 13.28 18.25 33.24
C VAL A 47 12.33 17.84 34.34
N GLU A 48 11.06 18.20 34.18
CA GLU A 48 9.99 17.57 34.92
C GLU A 48 10.04 16.09 34.54
N LYS A 49 10.62 15.27 35.42
CA LYS A 49 10.58 13.81 35.33
C LYS A 49 9.11 13.42 35.47
N VAL A 50 8.39 13.45 34.36
CA VAL A 50 7.10 12.80 34.21
C VAL A 50 7.37 11.33 34.51
N ARG A 51 6.99 10.92 35.72
CA ARG A 51 6.88 9.50 36.08
C ARG A 51 5.86 8.92 35.10
N THR A 52 6.36 8.27 34.05
CA THR A 52 5.55 7.41 33.21
C THR A 52 4.91 6.38 34.13
N PRO A 53 3.57 6.33 34.24
CA PRO A 53 2.91 5.39 35.12
C PRO A 53 3.16 3.98 34.58
N SER A 54 3.55 3.09 35.48
CA SER A 54 3.95 1.68 35.30
C SER A 54 2.86 0.75 34.74
N ILE A 55 1.87 1.29 34.03
CA ILE A 55 0.68 0.60 33.50
C ILE A 55 0.98 -0.13 32.17
N GLU A 56 2.07 0.20 31.47
CA GLU A 56 2.41 -0.41 30.17
C GLU A 56 2.75 -1.91 30.25
N LEU A 57 3.29 -2.41 31.36
CA LEU A 57 3.80 -3.79 31.42
C LEU A 57 2.71 -4.87 31.44
N ALA A 58 1.54 -4.59 32.03
CA ALA A 58 0.44 -5.55 32.12
C ALA A 58 -0.34 -5.67 30.79
N GLN A 59 -0.51 -4.55 30.06
CA GLN A 59 -1.12 -4.57 28.74
C GLN A 59 -0.17 -5.20 27.70
N LEU A 60 1.14 -5.00 27.83
CA LEU A 60 2.15 -5.65 26.98
C LEU A 60 2.08 -7.19 27.04
N LYS A 61 1.78 -7.78 28.20
CA LYS A 61 1.71 -9.24 28.35
C LYS A 61 0.58 -9.87 27.51
N GLY A 62 -0.53 -9.17 27.32
CA GLY A 62 -1.62 -9.61 26.45
C GLY A 62 -1.32 -9.52 24.95
N TYR A 63 -0.29 -8.77 24.57
CA TYR A 63 0.10 -8.56 23.17
C TYR A 63 1.37 -9.33 22.76
N GLN A 64 2.06 -9.98 23.70
CA GLN A 64 3.29 -10.74 23.42
C GLN A 64 3.07 -11.94 22.51
N ASP A 65 1.86 -12.51 22.50
CA ASP A 65 1.52 -13.65 21.65
C ASP A 65 0.87 -13.26 20.31
N ASP A 66 0.56 -11.98 20.10
CA ASP A 66 -0.06 -11.49 18.86
C ASP A 66 0.74 -11.91 17.62
N ASN A 67 2.07 -11.76 17.65
CA ASN A 67 2.92 -12.12 16.52
C ASN A 67 2.86 -13.63 16.21
N LYS A 68 2.79 -14.49 17.24
CA LYS A 68 2.66 -15.94 17.04
C LYS A 68 1.30 -16.30 16.46
N GLU A 69 0.23 -15.66 16.93
CA GLU A 69 -1.11 -15.86 16.41
C GLU A 69 -1.22 -15.40 14.95
N VAL A 70 -0.66 -14.24 14.62
CA VAL A 70 -0.60 -13.71 13.25
C VAL A 70 0.16 -14.66 12.33
N VAL A 71 1.32 -15.18 12.75
CA VAL A 71 2.06 -16.20 11.97
C VAL A 71 1.21 -17.45 11.75
N LYS A 72 0.48 -17.92 12.78
CA LYS A 72 -0.40 -19.09 12.65
C LYS A 72 -1.55 -18.84 11.66
N ILE A 73 -2.20 -17.68 11.75
CA ILE A 73 -3.24 -17.24 10.83
C ILE A 73 -2.70 -17.21 9.40
N LEU A 74 -1.57 -16.53 9.18
CA LEU A 74 -0.97 -16.45 7.84
C LEU A 74 -0.63 -17.83 7.30
N ASN A 75 0.02 -18.69 8.09
CA ASN A 75 0.32 -20.06 7.67
C ASN A 75 -0.93 -20.87 7.28
N SER A 76 -2.06 -20.64 7.95
CA SER A 76 -3.35 -21.27 7.57
C SER A 76 -3.94 -20.72 6.28
N LEU A 77 -3.62 -19.48 5.93
CA LEU A 77 -4.07 -18.81 4.71
C LEU A 77 -3.14 -19.08 3.51
N HIS A 78 -1.96 -19.63 3.74
CA HIS A 78 -0.98 -19.86 2.68
C HIS A 78 -1.54 -20.82 1.62
N LYS A 79 -1.66 -20.34 0.38
CA LYS A 79 -2.32 -21.02 -0.75
C LYS A 79 -3.83 -21.24 -0.60
N GLU A 80 -4.46 -20.60 0.38
CA GLU A 80 -5.92 -20.61 0.53
C GLU A 80 -6.54 -19.36 -0.08
N SER A 81 -7.80 -19.51 -0.52
CA SER A 81 -8.57 -18.38 -1.03
C SER A 81 -9.17 -17.57 0.12
N ALA A 82 -8.98 -16.25 0.07
CA ALA A 82 -9.50 -15.35 1.08
C ALA A 82 -9.95 -14.02 0.46
N ILE A 83 -10.65 -13.23 1.27
CA ILE A 83 -11.15 -11.90 0.91
C ILE A 83 -10.46 -10.87 1.78
N GLY A 84 -9.82 -9.88 1.18
CA GLY A 84 -9.32 -8.70 1.86
C GLY A 84 -10.10 -7.44 1.50
N LYS A 85 -9.95 -6.43 2.34
CA LYS A 85 -10.50 -5.09 2.16
C LYS A 85 -9.42 -4.20 1.55
N VAL A 86 -9.74 -3.53 0.46
CA VAL A 86 -8.78 -2.69 -0.27
C VAL A 86 -8.55 -1.38 0.49
N LEU A 87 -7.28 -1.00 0.64
CA LEU A 87 -6.86 0.29 1.19
C LEU A 87 -6.52 1.28 0.08
N PHE A 88 -5.86 0.79 -0.97
CA PHE A 88 -5.37 1.62 -2.06
C PHE A 88 -5.18 0.79 -3.33
N ILE A 89 -5.54 1.35 -4.49
CA ILE A 89 -5.24 0.76 -5.80
C ILE A 89 -4.22 1.66 -6.49
N GLY A 90 -3.09 1.09 -6.89
CA GLY A 90 -2.04 1.78 -7.63
C GLY A 90 -2.54 2.24 -9.02
N PRO A 91 -2.10 3.41 -9.50
CA PRO A 91 -2.70 4.06 -10.67
C PRO A 91 -2.47 3.34 -12.01
N HIS A 92 -1.48 2.44 -12.11
CA HIS A 92 -1.01 1.92 -13.41
C HIS A 92 -0.86 0.40 -13.52
N ASN A 93 -0.94 -0.36 -12.42
CA ASN A 93 -0.37 -1.72 -12.42
C ASN A 93 -1.30 -2.83 -11.94
N ASN A 94 -2.60 -2.57 -11.75
CA ASN A 94 -3.53 -3.53 -11.16
C ASN A 94 -3.02 -4.11 -9.83
N LYS A 95 -2.15 -3.35 -9.16
CA LYS A 95 -1.55 -3.67 -7.87
C LYS A 95 -2.06 -2.70 -6.83
N GLY A 96 -2.09 -3.12 -5.58
CA GLY A 96 -2.60 -2.27 -4.52
C GLY A 96 -2.34 -2.82 -3.15
N LEU A 97 -2.69 -2.03 -2.15
CA LEU A 97 -2.59 -2.41 -0.77
C LEU A 97 -3.97 -2.80 -0.25
N ALA A 98 -4.04 -3.92 0.44
CA ALA A 98 -5.24 -4.38 1.13
C ALA A 98 -4.91 -4.86 2.54
N TYR A 99 -5.94 -5.18 3.31
CA TYR A 99 -5.78 -5.87 4.58
C TYR A 99 -6.77 -7.01 4.73
N TYR A 100 -6.33 -8.03 5.45
CA TYR A 100 -7.16 -9.14 5.89
C TYR A 100 -7.59 -8.87 7.32
N GLU A 101 -8.88 -9.05 7.59
CA GLU A 101 -9.45 -8.81 8.92
C GLU A 101 -9.93 -10.13 9.51
N THR A 102 -9.41 -10.47 10.68
CA THR A 102 -9.83 -11.61 11.49
C THR A 102 -9.77 -11.17 12.94
N ALA A 103 -10.90 -10.98 13.60
CA ALA A 103 -10.92 -10.41 14.95
C ALA A 103 -9.97 -11.15 15.90
N PRO A 104 -9.03 -10.47 16.59
CA PRO A 104 -8.84 -9.02 16.70
C PRO A 104 -7.81 -8.39 15.73
N PHE A 105 -7.29 -9.14 14.78
CA PHE A 105 -6.20 -8.77 13.88
C PHE A 105 -6.64 -8.17 12.55
N CYS A 106 -5.85 -7.23 12.07
CA CYS A 106 -5.88 -6.65 10.74
C CYS A 106 -4.48 -6.77 10.15
N ILE A 107 -4.30 -7.52 9.07
CA ILE A 107 -2.98 -7.83 8.49
C ILE A 107 -2.89 -7.21 7.10
N LYS A 108 -1.96 -6.28 6.89
CA LYS A 108 -1.72 -5.68 5.56
C LYS A 108 -1.01 -6.64 4.63
N PHE A 109 -1.36 -6.55 3.34
CA PHE A 109 -0.73 -7.32 2.27
C PHE A 109 -0.78 -6.54 0.95
N ASP A 110 0.18 -6.80 0.06
CA ASP A 110 0.15 -6.34 -1.32
C ASP A 110 -0.71 -7.28 -2.16
N PHE A 111 -1.42 -6.78 -3.15
CA PHE A 111 -2.19 -7.62 -4.06
C PHE A 111 -1.94 -7.22 -5.50
N SER A 112 -2.04 -8.19 -6.40
CA SER A 112 -2.03 -7.97 -7.84
C SER A 112 -3.24 -8.64 -8.49
N ILE A 113 -3.86 -7.97 -9.45
CA ILE A 113 -4.97 -8.50 -10.24
C ILE A 113 -4.50 -8.67 -11.69
N ASP A 114 -4.85 -9.80 -12.31
CA ASP A 114 -4.52 -10.05 -13.71
C ASP A 114 -5.16 -8.99 -14.63
N LYS A 115 -4.44 -8.61 -15.69
CA LYS A 115 -4.82 -7.52 -16.62
C LYS A 115 -6.20 -7.66 -17.26
N GLU A 116 -6.69 -8.89 -17.34
CA GLU A 116 -7.97 -9.22 -17.96
C GLU A 116 -9.16 -8.99 -17.01
N SER A 117 -8.91 -8.84 -15.71
CA SER A 117 -9.96 -8.60 -14.74
C SER A 117 -10.43 -7.14 -14.84
N LYS A 118 -11.75 -6.96 -15.01
CA LYS A 118 -12.36 -5.63 -15.03
C LYS A 118 -12.15 -4.93 -13.69
N ILE A 119 -11.26 -3.95 -13.64
CA ILE A 119 -11.15 -3.07 -12.49
C ILE A 119 -12.37 -2.15 -12.51
N PRO A 120 -13.09 -2.03 -11.38
CA PRO A 120 -14.19 -1.09 -11.27
C PRO A 120 -13.70 0.34 -11.58
N PRO A 121 -14.54 1.22 -12.17
CA PRO A 121 -14.17 2.60 -12.48
C PRO A 121 -13.49 3.32 -11.30
N ARG A 122 -12.59 4.28 -11.57
CA ARG A 122 -11.86 5.01 -10.51
C ARG A 122 -12.75 5.80 -9.54
N ASP A 123 -14.02 5.99 -9.89
CA ASP A 123 -15.01 6.74 -9.10
C ASP A 123 -15.63 5.94 -7.94
N ILE A 124 -15.17 4.70 -7.72
CA ILE A 124 -15.65 3.88 -6.62
C ILE A 124 -14.87 4.21 -5.35
N ASP A 125 -15.60 4.53 -4.27
CA ASP A 125 -15.01 4.66 -2.93
C ASP A 125 -14.26 3.36 -2.60
N GLN A 126 -12.94 3.48 -2.44
CA GLN A 126 -12.06 2.35 -2.19
C GLN A 126 -12.41 1.64 -0.89
N ARG A 127 -13.10 2.32 0.03
CA ARG A 127 -13.56 1.76 1.31
C ARG A 127 -14.51 0.57 1.13
N ASP A 128 -15.24 0.52 0.02
CA ASP A 128 -16.20 -0.56 -0.26
C ASP A 128 -15.60 -1.66 -1.14
N LEU A 129 -14.35 -1.54 -1.57
CA LEU A 129 -13.73 -2.52 -2.45
C LEU A 129 -13.15 -3.70 -1.66
N ARG A 130 -13.45 -4.90 -2.15
CA ARG A 130 -12.93 -6.16 -1.65
C ARG A 130 -12.23 -6.92 -2.75
N ILE A 131 -11.08 -7.49 -2.39
CA ILE A 131 -10.27 -8.33 -3.26
C ILE A 131 -10.40 -9.77 -2.80
N ARG A 132 -10.81 -10.66 -3.72
CA ARG A 132 -10.73 -12.11 -3.50
C ARG A 132 -9.51 -12.64 -4.24
N GLY A 133 -8.76 -13.51 -3.60
CA GLY A 133 -7.57 -14.10 -4.20
C GLY A 133 -6.97 -15.19 -3.34
N THR A 134 -5.76 -15.61 -3.71
CA THR A 134 -4.98 -16.62 -2.98
C THR A 134 -3.74 -15.97 -2.39
N PHE A 135 -3.44 -16.24 -1.12
CA PHE A 135 -2.24 -15.73 -0.47
C PHE A 135 -0.98 -16.50 -0.90
N GLU A 136 0.07 -15.75 -1.22
CA GLU A 136 1.38 -16.24 -1.62
C GLU A 136 2.46 -15.47 -0.86
N PHE A 137 3.35 -16.18 -0.18
CA PHE A 137 4.48 -15.59 0.53
C PHE A 137 5.53 -16.63 0.88
N ASP A 138 6.76 -16.16 1.07
CA ASP A 138 7.82 -16.94 1.68
C ASP A 138 7.63 -16.96 3.21
N ARG A 139 7.57 -18.15 3.80
CA ARG A 139 7.29 -18.32 5.25
C ARG A 139 8.37 -17.69 6.13
N SER A 140 9.64 -17.73 5.70
CA SER A 140 10.76 -17.15 6.44
C SER A 140 10.66 -15.63 6.42
N LYS A 141 10.49 -15.04 5.23
CA LYS A 141 10.35 -13.57 5.09
C LYS A 141 9.11 -13.04 5.79
N MET A 142 7.99 -13.78 5.72
CA MET A 142 6.76 -13.45 6.43
C MET A 142 6.98 -13.44 7.95
N SER A 143 7.65 -14.46 8.49
CA SER A 143 7.93 -14.55 9.92
C SER A 143 8.84 -13.40 10.40
N GLU A 144 9.87 -13.07 9.63
CA GLU A 144 10.74 -11.91 9.89
C GLU A 144 9.95 -10.60 9.89
N TYR A 145 9.08 -10.40 8.89
CA TYR A 145 8.21 -9.23 8.81
C TYR A 145 7.29 -9.11 10.03
N VAL A 146 6.65 -10.21 10.44
CA VAL A 146 5.76 -10.20 11.62
C VAL A 146 6.56 -9.89 12.89
N ASN A 147 7.74 -10.50 13.06
CA ASN A 147 8.57 -10.31 14.24
C ASN A 147 9.25 -8.94 14.33
N LYS A 148 9.39 -8.22 13.21
CA LYS A 148 9.90 -6.85 13.17
C LYS A 148 8.90 -5.84 13.75
N HIS A 149 7.62 -6.18 13.81
CA HIS A 149 6.59 -5.30 14.35
C HIS A 149 6.54 -5.34 15.88
N GLN A 150 6.27 -4.17 16.47
CA GLN A 150 6.02 -4.05 17.91
C GLN A 150 4.76 -4.83 18.34
N PRO A 151 4.67 -5.29 19.60
CA PRO A 151 3.46 -5.91 20.14
C PRO A 151 2.20 -5.06 19.89
N GLY A 152 1.10 -5.69 19.49
CA GLY A 152 -0.17 -5.01 19.20
C GLY A 152 -0.26 -4.32 17.83
N ALA A 153 0.82 -4.30 17.02
CA ALA A 153 0.80 -3.64 15.71
C ALA A 153 -0.26 -4.22 14.74
N PHE A 154 -0.57 -5.51 14.88
CA PHE A 154 -1.57 -6.18 14.05
C PHE A 154 -3.01 -5.95 14.51
N ARG A 155 -3.24 -5.30 15.66
CA ARG A 155 -4.60 -4.93 16.09
C ARG A 155 -5.06 -3.61 15.51
N GLN A 156 -4.14 -2.81 14.98
CA GLN A 156 -4.44 -1.50 14.40
C GLN A 156 -3.65 -1.28 13.11
N LEU A 157 -4.35 -1.10 11.99
CA LEU A 157 -3.73 -0.86 10.67
C LEU A 157 -2.74 0.33 10.63
N LYS A 158 -2.94 1.33 11.50
CA LYS A 158 -2.09 2.52 11.58
C LYS A 158 -0.70 2.21 12.16
N LEU A 159 -0.56 1.14 12.94
CA LEU A 159 0.70 0.75 13.57
C LEU A 159 1.60 -0.07 12.62
N GLN A 160 1.03 -0.66 11.57
CA GLN A 160 1.78 -1.29 10.47
C GLN A 160 2.26 -0.23 9.49
N LYS A 161 3.43 0.35 9.75
CA LYS A 161 3.97 1.50 8.99
C LYS A 161 4.57 1.12 7.62
N GLU A 162 4.68 -0.16 7.31
CA GLU A 162 5.29 -0.59 6.05
C GLU A 162 4.43 -0.23 4.82
N ARG A 163 5.10 0.19 3.75
CA ARG A 163 4.50 0.43 2.44
C ARG A 163 4.35 -0.91 1.70
N GLY A 164 3.38 -1.01 0.78
CA GLY A 164 3.06 -2.26 0.06
C GLY A 164 4.28 -3.00 -0.51
N GLU A 165 5.24 -2.28 -1.10
CA GLU A 165 6.46 -2.84 -1.71
C GLU A 165 7.38 -3.59 -0.72
N ASN A 166 7.28 -3.30 0.57
CA ASN A 166 8.10 -3.93 1.61
C ASN A 166 7.38 -5.09 2.32
N ILE A 167 6.09 -5.31 2.04
CA ILE A 167 5.31 -6.35 2.70
C ILE A 167 5.53 -7.67 1.96
N PRO A 168 6.13 -8.70 2.60
CA PRO A 168 6.41 -9.97 1.95
C PRO A 168 5.17 -10.87 1.79
N ILE A 169 4.00 -10.36 2.17
CA ILE A 169 2.71 -11.04 2.08
C ILE A 169 2.00 -10.51 0.83
N HIS A 170 1.84 -11.39 -0.16
CA HIS A 170 1.19 -11.05 -1.42
C HIS A 170 -0.13 -11.83 -1.57
N MET A 171 -1.12 -11.23 -2.23
CA MET A 171 -2.34 -11.91 -2.66
C MET A 171 -2.44 -11.84 -4.19
N LYS A 172 -2.48 -13.00 -4.84
CA LYS A 172 -2.86 -13.09 -6.24
C LYS A 172 -4.38 -12.98 -6.36
N GLY A 173 -4.85 -11.78 -6.73
CA GLY A 173 -6.24 -11.41 -6.85
C GLY A 173 -6.91 -12.05 -8.06
N THR A 174 -8.00 -12.76 -7.83
CA THR A 174 -8.86 -13.35 -8.86
C THR A 174 -10.02 -12.45 -9.24
N SER A 175 -10.51 -11.63 -8.30
CA SER A 175 -11.61 -10.70 -8.57
C SER A 175 -11.65 -9.52 -7.60
N LEU A 176 -12.00 -8.36 -8.13
CA LEU A 176 -12.31 -7.17 -7.35
C LEU A 176 -13.80 -6.89 -7.42
N HIS A 177 -14.44 -6.76 -6.27
CA HIS A 177 -15.88 -6.54 -6.16
C HIS A 177 -16.17 -5.50 -5.10
N ARG A 178 -17.29 -4.79 -5.23
CA ARG A 178 -17.83 -4.03 -4.10
C ARG A 178 -18.31 -5.01 -3.04
N ALA A 179 -18.13 -4.67 -1.77
CA ALA A 179 -18.87 -5.29 -0.71
C ALA A 179 -20.35 -5.26 -1.13
N PRO A 180 -21.11 -6.37 -0.98
CA PRO A 180 -22.55 -6.27 -1.15
C PRO A 180 -22.99 -5.14 -0.22
N ASP A 181 -23.68 -4.13 -0.76
CA ASP A 181 -24.39 -3.13 0.05
C ASP A 181 -25.04 -3.95 1.15
N SER A 182 -24.65 -3.70 2.40
CA SER A 182 -25.13 -4.45 3.56
C SER A 182 -26.62 -4.61 3.37
N ILE A 183 -27.06 -5.82 2.98
CA ILE A 183 -28.46 -6.09 2.76
C ILE A 183 -29.06 -5.77 4.13
N PRO A 184 -29.93 -4.74 4.26
CA PRO A 184 -30.52 -4.46 5.56
C PRO A 184 -31.12 -5.79 5.99
N HIS A 185 -30.76 -6.25 7.19
CA HIS A 185 -31.27 -7.49 7.74
C HIS A 185 -32.80 -7.44 7.69
N LYS A 186 -33.40 -7.89 6.59
CA LYS A 186 -34.80 -8.30 6.55
C LYS A 186 -34.80 -9.61 7.29
N ILE A 187 -34.86 -9.50 8.62
CA ILE A 187 -35.33 -10.55 9.48
C ILE A 187 -36.71 -10.89 8.90
N LYS A 188 -36.79 -11.97 8.11
CA LYS A 188 -38.06 -12.62 7.85
C LYS A 188 -38.50 -13.17 9.19
N VAL A 189 -39.30 -12.40 9.91
CA VAL A 189 -40.13 -12.91 11.00
C VAL A 189 -41.05 -13.93 10.34
N ILE A 190 -40.71 -15.21 10.47
CA ILE A 190 -41.63 -16.28 10.14
C ILE A 190 -42.63 -16.28 11.29
N GLU A 191 -43.75 -15.57 11.12
CA GLU A 191 -44.91 -15.78 11.96
C GLU A 191 -45.37 -17.23 11.74
N LYS A 192 -45.03 -18.11 12.69
CA LYS A 192 -45.72 -19.39 12.81
C LYS A 192 -47.17 -19.06 13.19
N LYS A 193 -48.08 -19.23 12.25
CA LYS A 193 -49.49 -19.44 12.58
C LYS A 193 -49.55 -20.75 13.38
N ASN A 194 -49.89 -20.63 14.66
CA ASN A 194 -50.42 -21.75 15.41
C ASN A 194 -51.85 -21.95 14.91
N ASP A 195 -52.06 -22.99 14.12
CA ASP A 195 -53.40 -23.57 13.97
C ASP A 195 -53.67 -24.40 15.23
N GLU A 196 -54.50 -23.85 16.12
CA GLU A 196 -55.13 -24.59 17.21
C GLU A 196 -56.17 -25.55 16.62
N ALA A 197 -56.14 -26.79 17.10
CA ALA A 197 -57.16 -27.80 16.91
C ALA A 197 -58.11 -27.82 18.12
#